data_AF-A0A6S7GH98-F1
#
_entry.id   AF-A0A6S7GH98-F1
#
_cell.length_a   1.000
_cell.length_b   1.000
_cell.length_c   1.000
_cell.angle_alpha   90.00
_cell.angle_beta   90.00
_cell.angle_gamma   90.00
#
_symmetry.space_group_name_H-M   'P 1'
#
loop_
_entity.id
_entity.type
_entity.pdbx_description
1 polymer ?
#
loop_
_entity_poly.entity_id
_entity_poly.type
_entity_poly.pdbx_seq_one_letter_code
_entity_poly.pdbx_strand_id
1 'polypeptide(L)'
;MGVNIEFNDQHPSQYAAKVRHFNMSETAIIGNEINKLLSKGVIIPSIHELGEFISSIFLRLKKDGSYRMILNLKSFNEFVKHRHFKMDTLDAAVKMMKPNCYMASIDLTDAYYMVPVHAADQKFLKFEFLGRLYQYTCLPNGLSSAPRLFTKLLKPVYSTLHTVWAI
;
A
#
# COMPACT_ATOMS: atom_id res chain seq x y z
N MET A 1 -6.07 15.26 -6.18
CA MET A 1 -5.06 15.34 -5.10
C MET A 1 -4.68 13.90 -4.74
N GLY A 2 -3.41 13.52 -4.83
CA GLY A 2 -2.95 12.14 -4.64
C GLY A 2 -1.59 11.91 -5.28
N VAL A 3 -0.85 10.89 -4.83
CA VAL A 3 0.42 10.49 -5.45
C VAL A 3 0.17 9.74 -6.75
N ASN A 4 0.99 10.01 -7.77
CA ASN A 4 0.94 9.28 -9.04
C ASN A 4 1.82 8.03 -8.96
N ILE A 5 1.43 6.98 -9.68
CA ILE A 5 2.23 5.79 -9.90
C ILE A 5 3.12 6.04 -11.12
N GLU A 6 4.44 6.09 -10.91
CA GLU A 6 5.40 6.17 -12.02
C GLU A 6 5.46 4.80 -12.72
N PHE A 7 5.24 4.76 -14.03
CA PHE A 7 5.36 3.55 -14.85
C PHE A 7 6.67 3.53 -15.64
N ASN A 8 7.09 2.33 -16.05
CA ASN A 8 8.12 2.12 -17.06
C ASN A 8 7.60 2.53 -18.44
N ASP A 9 8.45 2.47 -19.48
CA ASP A 9 8.05 2.81 -20.85
C ASP A 9 6.93 1.89 -21.41
N GLN A 10 6.68 0.76 -20.73
CA GLN A 10 5.55 -0.12 -20.99
C GLN A 10 4.37 0.24 -20.08
N HIS A 11 3.22 0.52 -20.70
CA HIS A 11 1.97 0.74 -19.97
C HIS A 11 1.46 -0.56 -19.33
N PRO A 12 0.83 -0.48 -18.14
CA PRO A 12 0.20 -1.64 -17.52
C PRO A 12 -0.83 -2.24 -18.47
N SER A 13 -0.57 -3.47 -18.90
CA SER A 13 -1.51 -4.25 -19.71
C SER A 13 -1.72 -5.60 -19.04
N GLN A 14 -2.97 -6.02 -18.95
CA GLN A 14 -3.34 -7.31 -18.40
C GLN A 14 -4.23 -8.08 -19.37
N TYR A 15 -3.84 -9.32 -19.67
CA TYR A 15 -4.64 -10.20 -20.53
C TYR A 15 -5.81 -10.85 -19.77
N ALA A 16 -5.60 -11.25 -18.51
CA ALA A 16 -6.66 -11.74 -17.62
C ALA A 16 -6.22 -11.73 -16.14
N ALA A 17 -7.14 -11.50 -15.21
CA ALA A 17 -6.91 -11.69 -13.78
C ALA A 17 -6.94 -13.18 -13.44
N LYS A 18 -5.99 -13.66 -12.63
CA LYS A 18 -6.04 -15.04 -12.12
C LYS A 18 -7.16 -15.15 -11.09
N VAL A 19 -8.24 -15.84 -11.46
CA VAL A 19 -9.33 -16.15 -10.53
C VAL A 19 -8.80 -17.09 -9.45
N ARG A 20 -9.05 -16.74 -8.19
CA ARG A 20 -8.82 -17.62 -7.04
C ARG A 20 -10.16 -18.03 -6.48
N HIS A 21 -10.29 -19.33 -6.22
CA HIS A 21 -11.41 -19.87 -5.48
C HIS A 21 -11.08 -19.87 -3.99
N PHE A 22 -12.01 -19.39 -3.18
CA PHE A 22 -11.93 -19.36 -1.73
C PHE A 22 -12.94 -20.32 -1.15
N ASN A 23 -12.58 -21.02 -0.08
CA ASN A 23 -13.55 -21.82 0.65
C ASN A 23 -14.54 -20.91 1.43
N MET A 24 -15.57 -21.49 2.04
CA MET A 24 -16.60 -20.73 2.77
C MET A 24 -16.01 -19.84 3.89
N SER A 25 -15.08 -20.39 4.67
CA SER A 25 -14.44 -19.67 5.79
C SER A 25 -13.59 -18.51 5.29
N GLU A 26 -12.77 -18.74 4.25
CA GLU A 26 -11.96 -17.69 3.60
C GLU A 26 -12.84 -16.61 2.98
N THR A 27 -13.95 -16.98 2.36
CA THR A 27 -14.92 -16.06 1.76
C THR A 27 -15.52 -15.15 2.83
N ALA A 28 -15.91 -15.69 3.99
CA ALA A 28 -16.41 -14.90 5.11
C ALA A 28 -15.35 -13.92 5.66
N ILE A 29 -14.10 -14.39 5.79
CA ILE A 29 -12.97 -13.57 6.22
C ILE A 29 -12.73 -12.40 5.26
N ILE A 30 -12.68 -12.68 3.95
CA ILE A 30 -12.47 -11.68 2.92
C ILE A 30 -13.61 -10.66 2.91
N GLY A 31 -14.86 -11.12 2.98
CA GLY A 31 -16.04 -10.25 3.05
C GLY A 31 -15.97 -9.28 4.24
N ASN A 32 -15.59 -9.79 5.42
CA ASN A 32 -15.41 -8.94 6.60
C ASN A 32 -14.28 -7.92 6.42
N GLU A 33 -13.17 -8.29 5.78
CA GLU A 33 -12.07 -7.36 5.53
C GLU A 33 -12.43 -6.29 4.49
N ILE A 34 -13.14 -6.65 3.42
CA ILE A 34 -13.67 -5.70 2.44
C ILE A 34 -14.57 -4.67 3.13
N ASN A 35 -15.49 -5.11 3.99
CA ASN A 35 -16.37 -4.20 4.73
C ASN A 35 -15.59 -3.20 5.60
N LYS A 36 -14.51 -3.64 6.25
CA LYS A 36 -13.63 -2.74 7.02
C LYS A 36 -12.88 -1.75 6.14
N LEU A 37 -12.40 -2.18 4.98
CA LEU A 37 -11.68 -1.29 4.06
C LEU A 37 -12.63 -0.27 3.42
N LEU A 38 -13.87 -0.67 3.12
CA LEU A 38 -14.93 0.22 2.65
C LEU A 38 -15.27 1.29 3.71
N SER A 39 -15.45 0.90 4.97
CA SER A 39 -15.79 1.86 6.04
C SER A 39 -14.66 2.85 6.32
N LYS A 40 -13.40 2.45 6.09
CA LYS A 40 -12.23 3.34 6.16
C LYS A 40 -12.02 4.19 4.89
N GLY A 41 -12.77 3.95 3.82
CA GLY A 41 -12.59 4.63 2.53
C GLY A 41 -11.29 4.24 1.78
N VAL A 42 -10.64 3.15 2.19
CA VAL A 42 -9.39 2.62 1.58
C VAL A 42 -9.66 1.98 0.22
N ILE A 43 -10.85 1.39 0.08
CA ILE A 43 -11.38 0.88 -1.18
C ILE A 43 -12.77 1.44 -1.41
N ILE A 44 -13.19 1.47 -2.67
CA ILE A 44 -14.55 1.80 -3.09
C ILE A 44 -15.03 0.79 -4.14
N PRO A 45 -16.35 0.59 -4.30
CA PRO A 45 -16.90 -0.12 -5.45
C PRO A 45 -16.43 0.53 -6.75
N SER A 46 -16.15 -0.29 -7.76
CA SER A 46 -15.65 0.16 -9.06
C SER A 46 -16.44 -0.48 -10.19
N ILE A 47 -16.24 0.02 -11.41
CA ILE A 47 -16.77 -0.52 -12.66
C ILE A 47 -15.62 -0.81 -13.61
N HIS A 48 -15.84 -1.67 -14.61
CA HIS A 48 -14.85 -1.91 -15.64
C HIS A 48 -14.60 -0.66 -16.49
N GLU A 49 -13.33 -0.37 -16.78
CA GLU A 49 -12.92 0.75 -17.62
C GLU A 49 -11.72 0.39 -18.53
N LEU A 50 -11.51 1.18 -19.58
CA LEU A 50 -10.44 0.92 -20.55
C LEU A 50 -9.05 1.10 -19.95
N GLY A 51 -8.19 0.11 -20.17
CA GLY A 51 -6.81 0.11 -19.69
C GLY A 51 -6.69 -0.01 -18.17
N GLU A 52 -7.62 -0.70 -17.52
CA GLU A 52 -7.55 -1.04 -16.11
C GLU A 52 -6.61 -2.24 -15.84
N PHE A 53 -6.25 -2.43 -14.57
CA PHE A 53 -5.49 -3.59 -14.11
C PHE A 53 -6.18 -4.19 -12.88
N ILE A 54 -6.61 -5.44 -13.02
CA ILE A 54 -7.35 -6.21 -12.01
C ILE A 54 -6.43 -7.28 -11.42
N SER A 55 -5.91 -7.01 -10.23
CA SER A 55 -5.06 -7.94 -9.50
C SER A 55 -5.90 -8.95 -8.72
N SER A 56 -5.37 -10.16 -8.52
CA SER A 56 -5.99 -11.15 -7.63
C SER A 56 -5.75 -10.80 -6.16
N ILE A 57 -6.62 -11.27 -5.28
CA ILE A 57 -6.42 -11.16 -3.82
C ILE A 57 -6.04 -12.52 -3.23
N PHE A 58 -5.38 -12.49 -2.07
CA PHE A 58 -5.12 -13.70 -1.28
C PHE A 58 -5.08 -13.40 0.21
N LEU A 59 -5.30 -14.44 1.01
CA LEU A 59 -5.19 -14.36 2.47
C LEU A 59 -3.80 -14.75 2.93
N ARG A 60 -3.30 -14.05 3.95
CA ARG A 60 -2.10 -14.41 4.70
C ARG A 60 -2.43 -14.51 6.18
N LEU A 61 -2.06 -15.63 6.79
CA LEU A 61 -2.18 -15.82 8.23
C LEU A 61 -1.18 -14.92 8.96
N LYS A 62 -1.68 -14.15 9.94
CA LYS A 62 -0.86 -13.35 10.85
C LYS A 62 -0.41 -14.22 12.03
N LYS A 63 0.59 -13.72 12.77
CA LYS A 63 1.10 -14.38 13.98
C LYS A 63 0.04 -14.51 15.08
N ASP A 64 -0.92 -13.59 15.12
CA ASP A 64 -2.03 -13.56 16.09
C ASP A 64 -3.18 -14.52 15.74
N GLY A 65 -3.04 -15.32 14.67
CA GLY A 65 -4.07 -16.24 14.19
C GLY A 65 -5.15 -15.59 13.31
N SER A 66 -5.16 -14.25 13.18
CA SER A 66 -6.05 -13.56 12.25
C SER A 66 -5.53 -13.61 10.82
N TYR A 67 -6.39 -13.32 9.84
CA TYR A 67 -5.99 -13.25 8.43
C TYR A 67 -5.89 -11.80 7.95
N ARG A 68 -5.02 -11.56 6.96
CA ARG A 68 -4.93 -10.31 6.22
C ARG A 68 -5.21 -10.57 4.75
N MET A 69 -6.13 -9.80 4.18
CA MET A 69 -6.32 -9.74 2.73
C MET A 69 -5.18 -8.94 2.09
N ILE A 70 -4.58 -9.49 1.04
CA ILE A 70 -3.48 -8.88 0.30
C ILE A 70 -3.83 -8.83 -1.17
N LEU A 71 -3.66 -7.65 -1.78
CA LEU A 71 -3.71 -7.45 -3.21
C LEU A 71 -2.41 -7.96 -3.85
N ASN A 72 -2.51 -8.91 -4.78
CA ASN A 72 -1.36 -9.49 -5.44
C ASN A 72 -0.84 -8.57 -6.55
N LEU A 73 0.02 -7.63 -6.16
CA LEU A 73 0.64 -6.67 -7.08
C LEU A 73 1.91 -7.19 -7.74
N LYS A 74 2.23 -8.48 -7.66
CA LYS A 74 3.50 -9.02 -8.18
C LYS A 74 3.70 -8.68 -9.67
N SER A 75 2.71 -9.03 -10.50
CA SER A 75 2.76 -8.73 -11.95
C SER A 75 2.58 -7.25 -12.24
N PHE A 76 1.74 -6.55 -11.46
CA PHE A 76 1.57 -5.11 -11.63
C PHE A 76 2.88 -4.34 -11.38
N ASN A 77 3.64 -4.75 -10.37
CA ASN A 77 4.90 -4.12 -9.99
C ASN A 77 5.99 -4.21 -11.07
N GLU A 78 5.85 -5.09 -12.08
CA GLU A 78 6.76 -5.17 -13.24
C GLU A 78 6.62 -3.93 -14.15
N PHE A 79 5.45 -3.30 -14.16
CA PHE A 79 5.19 -2.06 -14.90
C PHE A 79 5.53 -0.80 -14.10
N VAL A 80 5.64 -0.91 -12.77
CA VAL A 80 5.93 0.22 -11.88
C VAL A 80 7.42 0.55 -11.94
N LYS A 81 7.73 1.83 -12.13
CA LYS A 81 9.10 2.31 -12.19
C LYS A 81 9.83 2.12 -10.89
N HIS A 82 10.83 1.24 -10.90
CA HIS A 82 11.71 1.08 -9.77
C HIS A 82 12.63 2.30 -9.66
N ARG A 83 12.60 2.96 -8.50
CA ARG A 83 13.45 4.10 -8.17
C ARG A 83 14.24 3.76 -6.93
N HIS A 84 15.55 3.65 -7.08
CA HIS A 84 16.43 3.49 -5.94
C HIS A 84 16.26 4.67 -4.97
N PHE A 85 16.09 4.36 -3.69
CA PHE A 85 16.03 5.32 -2.60
C PHE A 85 16.77 4.74 -1.40
N LYS A 86 17.32 5.62 -0.56
CA LYS A 86 17.96 5.22 0.70
C LYS A 86 16.98 5.50 1.83
N MET A 87 16.74 4.49 2.66
CA MET A 87 16.13 4.66 3.97
C MET A 87 17.24 4.93 4.99
N ASP A 88 16.91 5.66 6.05
CA ASP A 88 17.81 5.83 7.18
C ASP A 88 18.07 4.46 7.82
N THR A 89 19.34 4.21 8.13
CA THR A 89 19.77 2.95 8.74
C THR A 89 19.72 3.05 10.26
N LEU A 90 19.71 1.90 10.93
CA LEU A 90 19.83 1.86 12.39
C LEU A 90 21.11 2.57 12.86
N ASP A 91 22.23 2.40 12.15
CA ASP A 91 23.49 3.08 12.47
C ASP A 91 23.38 4.61 12.37
N ALA A 92 22.65 5.11 11.38
CA ALA A 92 22.40 6.55 11.26
C ALA A 92 21.57 7.04 12.46
N ALA A 93 20.56 6.28 12.88
CA ALA A 93 19.78 6.59 14.08
C ALA A 93 20.64 6.59 15.35
N VAL A 94 21.48 5.58 15.56
CA VAL A 94 22.35 5.47 16.74
C VAL A 94 23.35 6.64 16.82
N LYS A 95 23.92 7.06 15.68
CA LYS A 95 24.84 8.21 15.63
C LYS A 95 24.18 9.55 16.02
N MET A 96 22.85 9.64 15.94
CA MET A 96 22.11 10.85 16.35
C MET A 96 21.77 10.84 17.84
N MET A 97 22.01 9.75 18.56
CA MET A 97 21.67 9.62 19.97
C MET A 97 22.71 10.31 20.87
N LYS A 98 22.24 11.05 21.88
CA LYS A 98 23.10 11.66 22.91
C LYS A 98 23.17 10.74 24.15
N PRO A 99 24.26 10.77 24.94
CA PRO A 99 24.30 10.09 26.23
C PRO A 99 23.12 10.51 27.12
N ASN A 100 22.51 9.54 27.81
CA ASN A 100 21.36 9.74 28.71
C ASN A 100 20.09 10.33 28.04
N CYS A 101 19.92 10.20 26.72
CA CYS A 101 18.68 10.63 26.06
C CYS A 101 17.51 9.67 26.31
N TYR A 102 16.30 10.23 26.40
CA TYR A 102 15.06 9.45 26.39
C TYR A 102 14.65 9.13 24.94
N MET A 103 14.06 7.95 24.75
CA MET A 103 13.60 7.49 23.44
C MET A 103 12.11 7.16 23.49
N ALA A 104 11.43 7.47 22.38
CA ALA A 104 10.06 7.07 22.13
C ALA A 104 10.00 6.32 20.79
N SER A 105 9.17 5.29 20.72
CA SER A 105 8.85 4.58 19.48
C SER A 105 7.42 4.90 19.07
N ILE A 106 7.22 5.28 17.81
CA ILE A 106 5.92 5.55 17.23
C ILE A 106 5.72 4.57 16.08
N ASP A 107 4.73 3.69 16.21
CA ASP A 107 4.30 2.82 15.13
C ASP A 107 3.11 3.45 14.39
N LEU A 108 3.25 3.66 13.09
CA LEU A 108 2.18 4.18 12.24
C LEU A 108 1.40 3.01 11.64
N THR A 109 0.35 2.57 12.34
CA THR A 109 -0.57 1.55 11.81
C THR A 109 -1.26 2.03 10.54
N ASP A 110 -1.36 1.16 9.53
CA ASP A 110 -2.02 1.45 8.24
C ASP A 110 -1.46 2.70 7.50
N ALA A 111 -0.21 3.07 7.74
CA ALA A 111 0.36 4.33 7.26
C ALA A 111 0.25 4.56 5.75
N TYR A 112 0.36 3.50 4.93
CA TYR A 112 0.18 3.61 3.48
C TYR A 112 -1.24 4.01 3.08
N TYR A 113 -2.26 3.61 3.85
CA TYR A 113 -3.64 3.97 3.57
C TYR A 113 -3.92 5.46 3.82
N MET A 114 -3.04 6.16 4.54
CA MET A 114 -3.13 7.62 4.71
C MET A 114 -2.70 8.38 3.45
N VAL A 115 -2.03 7.73 2.49
CA VAL A 115 -1.53 8.37 1.28
C VAL A 115 -2.47 8.10 0.10
N PRO A 116 -3.27 9.09 -0.34
CA PRO A 116 -4.20 8.91 -1.45
C PRO A 116 -3.46 8.72 -2.77
N VAL A 117 -3.96 7.84 -3.63
CA VAL A 117 -3.50 7.63 -5.01
C VAL A 117 -4.32 8.51 -5.93
N HIS A 118 -3.66 9.10 -6.93
CA HIS A 118 -4.33 9.94 -7.91
C HIS A 118 -5.44 9.17 -8.64
N ALA A 119 -6.61 9.80 -8.85
CA ALA A 119 -7.81 9.14 -9.37
C ALA A 119 -7.57 8.40 -10.70
N ALA A 120 -6.76 8.98 -11.60
CA ALA A 120 -6.40 8.38 -12.88
C ALA A 120 -5.60 7.07 -12.75
N ASP A 121 -4.90 6.87 -11.64
CA ASP A 121 -4.06 5.68 -11.39
C ASP A 121 -4.77 4.62 -10.55
N GLN A 122 -5.90 4.95 -9.90
CA GLN A 122 -6.66 4.00 -9.09
C GLN A 122 -7.20 2.82 -9.91
N LYS A 123 -7.42 3.04 -11.21
CA LYS A 123 -7.87 1.99 -12.13
C LYS A 123 -6.90 0.82 -12.30
N PHE A 124 -5.65 1.00 -11.90
CA PHE A 124 -4.63 -0.05 -11.93
C PHE A 124 -4.57 -0.86 -10.63
N LEU A 125 -5.31 -0.43 -9.60
CA LEU A 125 -5.32 -1.03 -8.27
C LEU A 125 -6.68 -1.66 -7.98
N LYS A 126 -7.22 -2.40 -8.95
CA LYS A 126 -8.51 -3.07 -8.83
C LYS A 126 -8.36 -4.52 -8.43
N PHE A 127 -9.43 -5.06 -7.85
CA PHE A 127 -9.62 -6.50 -7.65
C PHE A 127 -11.09 -6.86 -7.70
N GLU A 128 -11.36 -8.12 -8.00
CA GLU A 128 -12.71 -8.67 -8.02
C GLU A 128 -12.90 -9.65 -6.85
N PHE A 129 -14.08 -9.60 -6.23
CA PHE A 129 -14.51 -10.57 -5.23
C PHE A 129 -16.01 -10.82 -5.35
N LEU A 130 -16.39 -12.09 -5.52
CA LEU A 130 -17.79 -12.54 -5.68
C LEU A 130 -18.55 -11.75 -6.78
N GLY A 131 -17.92 -11.55 -7.93
CA GLY A 131 -18.53 -10.84 -9.07
C GLY A 131 -18.67 -9.33 -8.88
N ARG A 132 -18.05 -8.76 -7.83
CA ARG A 132 -18.02 -7.31 -7.59
C ARG A 132 -16.60 -6.80 -7.71
N LEU A 133 -16.46 -5.67 -8.42
CA LEU A 133 -15.20 -4.99 -8.62
C LEU A 133 -14.99 -3.90 -7.56
N TYR A 134 -13.77 -3.81 -7.03
CA TYR A 134 -13.36 -2.80 -6.08
C TYR A 134 -12.05 -2.17 -6.54
N GLN A 135 -11.83 -0.90 -6.19
CA GLN A 135 -10.55 -0.21 -6.43
C GLN A 135 -10.02 0.40 -5.14
N TYR A 136 -8.70 0.43 -5.00
CA TYR A 136 -8.04 1.17 -3.92
C TYR A 136 -7.98 2.67 -4.23
N THR A 137 -8.22 3.49 -3.20
CA THR A 137 -8.16 4.96 -3.27
C THR A 137 -6.83 5.51 -2.74
N CYS A 138 -6.09 4.70 -1.99
CA CYS A 138 -4.82 5.01 -1.34
C CYS A 138 -3.78 3.91 -1.60
N LEU A 139 -2.53 4.10 -1.19
CA LEU A 139 -1.45 3.16 -1.47
C LEU A 139 -1.75 1.77 -0.87
N PRO A 140 -1.95 0.72 -1.69
CA PRO A 140 -2.18 -0.62 -1.19
C PRO A 140 -0.87 -1.23 -0.68
N ASN A 141 -1.00 -2.15 0.26
CA ASN A 141 0.13 -2.94 0.71
C ASN A 141 0.65 -3.82 -0.44
N GLY A 142 1.97 -3.85 -0.61
CA GLY A 142 2.63 -4.63 -1.66
C GLY A 142 2.94 -3.84 -2.93
N LEU A 143 2.54 -2.58 -3.05
CA LEU A 143 2.95 -1.71 -4.14
C LEU A 143 4.44 -1.36 -4.00
N SER A 144 5.24 -1.62 -5.05
CA SER A 144 6.70 -1.48 -4.99
C SER A 144 7.18 -0.03 -4.76
N SER A 145 6.41 0.95 -5.22
CA SER A 145 6.71 2.38 -5.06
C SER A 145 6.28 2.96 -3.71
N ALA A 146 5.41 2.27 -2.96
CA ALA A 146 4.83 2.79 -1.73
C ALA A 146 5.88 3.15 -0.65
N PRO A 147 6.90 2.31 -0.35
CA PRO A 147 7.93 2.66 0.62
C PRO A 147 8.66 3.97 0.28
N ARG A 148 9.09 4.14 -0.98
CA ARG A 148 9.76 5.36 -1.45
C ARG A 148 8.86 6.58 -1.30
N LEU A 149 7.62 6.48 -1.76
CA LEU A 149 6.66 7.58 -1.72
C LEU A 149 6.41 8.00 -0.27
N PHE A 150 6.21 7.03 0.61
CA PHE A 150 6.01 7.26 2.03
C PHE A 150 7.23 7.90 2.70
N THR A 151 8.44 7.38 2.45
CA THR A 151 9.69 8.00 2.96
C THR A 151 9.84 9.43 2.45
N LYS A 152 9.56 9.70 1.17
CA LYS A 152 9.63 11.05 0.60
C LYS A 152 8.65 12.02 1.29
N LEU A 153 7.45 11.55 1.61
CA LEU A 153 6.44 12.34 2.32
C LEU A 153 6.82 12.62 3.78
N LEU A 154 7.50 11.69 4.45
CA LEU A 154 7.93 11.88 5.83
C LEU A 154 9.21 12.71 5.99
N LYS A 155 10.01 12.89 4.94
CA LYS A 155 11.27 13.67 5.00
C LYS A 155 11.11 15.06 5.62
N PRO A 156 10.12 15.89 5.25
CA PRO A 156 9.91 17.19 5.89
C PRO A 156 9.57 17.06 7.38
N VAL A 157 8.77 16.06 7.76
CA VAL A 157 8.42 15.79 9.17
C VAL A 157 9.68 15.46 9.97
N TYR A 158 10.52 14.55 9.46
CA TYR A 158 11.79 14.22 10.08
C TYR A 158 12.71 15.43 10.18
N SER A 159 12.83 16.23 9.10
CA SER A 159 13.64 17.44 9.11
C SER A 159 13.20 18.45 10.17
N THR A 160 11.88 18.63 10.33
CA THR A 160 11.33 19.51 11.37
C THR A 160 11.63 18.97 12.77
N LEU A 161 11.43 17.67 13.01
CA LEU A 161 11.75 17.04 14.28
C LEU A 161 13.25 17.19 14.61
N HIS A 162 14.14 17.04 13.63
CA HIS A 162 15.56 17.28 13.84
C HIS A 162 15.88 18.74 14.19
N THR A 163 15.19 19.70 13.59
CA THR A 163 15.48 21.13 13.80
C THR A 163 14.93 21.64 15.14
N VAL A 164 13.72 21.20 15.51
CA VAL A 164 13.03 21.65 16.74
C VAL A 164 13.67 21.06 18.01
N TRP A 165 14.26 19.87 17.90
CA TRP A 165 14.88 19.16 19.03
C TRP A 165 16.42 19.17 19.01
N ALA A 166 17.04 19.89 18.07
CA ALA A 166 18.47 20.19 18.11
C ALA A 166 18.75 21.32 19.12
N ILE A 167 18.72 20.96 20.40
CA ILE A 167 19.36 21.69 21.52
C ILE A 167 20.46 20.77 22.05
#